data_AF-A0A3R6CE35-F1
#
_entry.id   AF-A0A3R6CE35-F1
#
_cell.length_a   1.000
_cell.length_b   1.000
_cell.length_c   1.000
_cell.angle_alpha   90.00
_cell.angle_beta   90.00
_cell.angle_gamma   90.00
#
_symmetry.space_group_name_H-M   'P 1'
#
loop_
_entity.id
_entity.type
_entity.pdbx_description
1 polymer ?
#
loop_
_entity_poly.entity_id
_entity_poly.type
_entity_poly.pdbx_seq_one_letter_code
_entity_poly.pdbx_strand_id
1 'polypeptide(L)'
;MANVLHAENPKDVEDDWIAAYQLKKGDFDIADVNKELVRQIPSAMQMGKVYQRLIVDTALWNENYVDGICRVYNNDICDIIDNYNCSAYYEPSYIIARAYQNGGF
;
A
#
# COMPACT_ATOMS: atom_id res chain seq x y z
N MET A 1 33.78 4.99 11.97
CA MET A 1 32.57 5.19 12.78
C MET A 1 31.43 4.56 12.01
N ALA A 2 30.87 3.46 12.50
CA ALA A 2 29.72 2.82 11.88
C ALA A 2 28.52 3.72 12.12
N ASN A 3 28.06 4.43 11.08
CA ASN A 3 26.80 5.15 11.14
C ASN A 3 25.71 4.08 11.09
N VAL A 4 25.26 3.64 12.27
CA VAL A 4 24.07 2.80 12.37
C VAL A 4 22.93 3.69 11.89
N LEU A 5 22.54 3.51 10.62
CA LEU A 5 21.27 4.05 10.13
C LEU A 5 20.18 3.36 10.94
N HIS A 6 19.77 3.99 12.03
CA HIS A 6 18.55 3.62 12.72
C HIS A 6 17.43 3.97 11.74
N ALA A 7 16.86 2.95 11.10
CA ALA A 7 15.59 3.12 10.41
C ALA A 7 14.59 3.61 11.45
N GLU A 8 14.08 4.82 11.24
CA GLU A 8 13.05 5.42 12.10
C GLU A 8 11.80 4.53 12.11
N ASN A 9 11.04 4.60 13.20
CA ASN A 9 9.77 3.88 13.27
C ASN A 9 8.82 4.43 12.20
N PRO A 10 8.15 3.58 11.40
CA PRO A 10 7.21 4.05 10.39
C PRO A 10 6.11 4.98 10.93
N LYS A 11 5.70 4.82 12.21
CA LYS A 11 4.74 5.71 12.86
C LYS A 11 5.32 7.09 13.13
N ASP A 12 6.57 7.15 13.58
CA ASP A 12 7.24 8.43 13.85
C ASP A 12 7.41 9.20 12.54
N VAL A 13 7.79 8.50 11.46
CA VAL A 13 7.87 9.07 10.10
C VAL A 13 6.50 9.59 9.63
N GLU A 14 5.43 8.84 9.86
CA GLU A 14 4.05 9.25 9.52
C GLU A 14 3.64 10.52 10.27
N ASP A 15 3.83 10.55 11.59
CA ASP A 15 3.50 11.69 12.45
C ASP A 15 4.27 12.95 12.04
N ASP A 16 5.56 12.81 11.73
CA ASP A 16 6.42 13.91 11.25
C ASP A 16 5.91 14.49 9.92
N TRP A 17 5.47 13.64 8.99
CA TRP A 17 4.93 14.08 7.71
C TRP A 17 3.58 14.78 7.87
N ILE A 18 2.70 14.24 8.71
CA ILE A 18 1.40 14.88 9.02
C ILE A 18 1.64 16.28 9.59
N ALA A 19 2.58 16.43 10.51
CA ALA A 19 2.92 17.71 11.11
C ALA A 19 3.57 18.68 10.10
N ALA A 20 4.58 18.21 9.35
CA ALA A 20 5.35 19.03 8.42
C ALA A 20 4.50 19.59 7.27
N TYR A 21 3.61 18.76 6.71
CA TYR A 21 2.74 19.14 5.59
C TYR A 21 1.34 19.60 6.03
N GLN A 22 1.07 19.65 7.34
CA GLN A 22 -0.23 20.03 7.91
C GLN A 22 -1.38 19.20 7.32
N LEU A 23 -1.15 17.90 7.14
CA LEU A 23 -2.13 17.00 6.55
C LEU A 23 -3.35 16.92 7.46
N LYS A 24 -4.54 17.10 6.88
CA LYS A 24 -5.80 17.04 7.62
C LYS A 24 -6.38 15.64 7.49
N LYS A 25 -6.98 15.16 8.58
CA LYS A 25 -7.77 13.94 8.56
C LYS A 25 -8.95 14.12 7.58
N GLY A 26 -9.03 13.24 6.59
CA GLY A 26 -10.15 13.16 5.67
C GLY A 26 -11.38 12.47 6.29
N ASP A 27 -12.41 12.29 5.49
CA ASP A 27 -13.67 11.63 5.84
C ASP A 27 -13.78 10.18 5.33
N PHE A 28 -12.82 9.74 4.51
CA PHE A 28 -12.75 8.36 4.03
C PHE A 28 -12.44 7.38 5.17
N ASP A 29 -13.30 6.37 5.31
CA ASP A 29 -13.13 5.28 6.28
C ASP A 29 -12.92 3.94 5.57
N ILE A 30 -11.64 3.54 5.46
CA ILE A 30 -11.24 2.25 4.88
C ILE A 30 -11.78 1.04 5.68
N ALA A 31 -12.23 1.25 6.92
CA ALA A 31 -12.79 0.21 7.77
C ALA A 31 -14.31 0.06 7.64
N ASP A 32 -14.96 0.85 6.78
CA ASP A 32 -16.39 0.69 6.46
C ASP A 32 -16.61 -0.52 5.54
N VAL A 33 -16.60 -1.70 6.15
CA VAL A 33 -16.75 -3.00 5.49
C VAL A 33 -17.95 -3.77 6.03
N ASN A 34 -18.45 -4.73 5.25
CA ASN A 34 -19.42 -5.70 5.70
C ASN A 34 -18.78 -6.63 6.76
N LYS A 35 -19.09 -6.35 8.02
CA LYS A 35 -18.56 -7.06 9.20
C LYS A 35 -19.00 -8.52 9.30
N GLU A 36 -20.02 -8.95 8.55
CA GLU A 36 -20.39 -10.37 8.46
C GLU A 36 -19.41 -11.16 7.58
N LEU A 37 -18.83 -10.50 6.57
CA LEU A 37 -17.89 -11.10 5.62
C LEU A 37 -16.44 -10.87 6.05
N VAL A 38 -16.14 -9.73 6.67
CA VAL A 38 -14.79 -9.33 7.05
C VAL A 38 -14.58 -9.51 8.54
N ARG A 39 -13.81 -10.54 8.91
CA ARG A 39 -13.49 -10.85 10.33
C ARG A 39 -12.34 -10.00 10.89
N GLN A 40 -11.40 -9.63 10.04
CA GLN A 40 -10.23 -8.87 10.44
C GLN A 40 -9.76 -7.98 9.28
N ILE A 41 -9.57 -6.70 9.58
CA ILE A 41 -9.02 -5.71 8.65
C ILE A 41 -7.49 -5.81 8.72
N PRO A 42 -6.77 -5.79 7.58
CA PRO A 42 -5.32 -5.79 7.58
C PRO A 42 -4.78 -4.51 8.23
N SER A 43 -3.69 -4.64 8.98
CA SER A 43 -2.97 -3.47 9.49
C SER A 43 -2.27 -2.71 8.35
N ALA A 44 -2.00 -1.43 8.57
CA ALA A 44 -1.23 -0.60 7.63
C ALA A 44 0.11 -1.25 7.25
N MET A 45 0.78 -1.95 8.17
CA MET A 45 2.03 -2.67 7.90
C MET A 45 1.84 -3.90 6.99
N GLN A 46 0.71 -4.61 7.12
CA GLN A 46 0.39 -5.73 6.23
C GLN A 46 0.11 -5.20 4.81
N MET A 47 -0.68 -4.14 4.68
CA MET A 47 -0.95 -3.51 3.39
C MET A 47 0.30 -2.89 2.77
N GLY A 48 1.16 -2.25 3.57
CA GLY A 48 2.45 -1.74 3.12
C GLY A 48 3.32 -2.84 2.49
N LYS A 49 3.28 -4.08 3.01
CA LYS A 49 3.99 -5.22 2.39
C LYS A 49 3.36 -5.67 1.08
N VAL A 50 2.03 -5.60 0.94
CA VAL A 50 1.33 -5.90 -0.33
C VAL A 50 1.78 -4.91 -1.40
N TYR A 51 1.68 -3.61 -1.10
CA TYR A 51 2.09 -2.56 -2.02
C TYR A 51 3.59 -2.56 -2.31
N GLN A 52 4.45 -2.78 -1.31
CA GLN A 52 5.89 -2.91 -1.53
C GLN A 52 6.21 -4.03 -2.54
N ARG A 53 5.58 -5.21 -2.39
CA ARG A 53 5.77 -6.32 -3.33
C ARG A 53 5.25 -5.96 -4.71
N LEU A 54 4.06 -5.37 -4.81
CA LEU A 54 3.50 -4.95 -6.08
C LEU A 54 4.42 -3.96 -6.82
N ILE A 55 4.96 -2.96 -6.12
CA ILE A 55 5.90 -1.98 -6.68
C ILE A 55 7.17 -2.67 -7.18
N VAL A 56 7.76 -3.57 -6.39
CA VAL A 56 8.98 -4.29 -6.76
C VAL A 56 8.74 -5.27 -7.92
N ASP A 57 7.65 -6.04 -7.87
CA ASP A 57 7.31 -7.07 -8.85
C ASP A 57 6.87 -6.47 -10.21
N THR A 58 6.46 -5.19 -10.22
CA THR A 58 6.04 -4.46 -11.43
C THR A 58 6.99 -3.32 -11.80
N ALA A 59 8.18 -3.26 -11.21
CA ALA A 59 9.16 -2.22 -11.48
C ALA A 59 9.57 -2.21 -12.97
N LEU A 60 9.60 -1.03 -13.57
CA LEU A 60 10.02 -0.85 -14.95
C LEU A 60 11.55 -0.71 -15.05
N TRP A 61 12.08 -0.93 -16.25
CA TRP A 61 13.51 -0.74 -16.47
C TRP A 61 13.91 0.71 -16.22
N ASN A 62 14.95 0.91 -15.38
CA ASN A 62 15.46 2.22 -14.98
C ASN A 62 14.46 3.08 -14.17
N GLU A 63 13.47 2.48 -13.52
CA GLU A 63 12.54 3.16 -12.61
C GLU A 63 13.12 3.20 -11.18
N ASN A 64 13.01 4.36 -10.52
CA ASN A 64 13.34 4.47 -9.10
C ASN A 64 12.10 4.23 -8.21
N TYR A 65 12.31 4.05 -6.91
CA TYR A 65 11.22 3.74 -5.99
C TYR A 65 10.15 4.83 -5.89
N VAL A 66 10.52 6.11 -5.98
CA VAL A 66 9.56 7.22 -5.90
C VAL A 66 8.63 7.18 -7.11
N ASP A 67 9.19 7.00 -8.30
CA ASP A 67 8.42 6.87 -9.54
C ASP A 67 7.52 5.63 -9.52
N GLY A 68 8.04 4.49 -9.04
CA GLY A 68 7.27 3.25 -8.90
C GLY A 68 6.11 3.37 -7.91
N ILE A 69 6.33 4.01 -6.76
CA ILE A 69 5.26 4.32 -5.78
C ILE A 69 4.18 5.17 -6.45
N CYS A 70 4.56 6.29 -7.07
CA CYS A 70 3.61 7.17 -7.75
C CYS A 70 2.83 6.42 -8.84
N ARG A 71 3.50 5.63 -9.68
CA ARG A 71 2.83 4.88 -10.76
C ARG A 71 1.85 3.84 -10.23
N VAL A 72 2.21 3.07 -9.20
CA VAL A 72 1.33 2.02 -8.66
C VAL A 72 0.14 2.64 -7.95
N TYR A 73 0.34 3.63 -7.07
CA TYR A 73 -0.75 4.27 -6.31
C TYR A 73 -1.72 5.10 -7.16
N ASN A 74 -1.35 5.46 -8.40
CA ASN A 74 -2.25 6.12 -9.35
C ASN A 74 -2.95 5.13 -10.30
N ASN A 75 -2.91 3.83 -10.03
CA ASN A 75 -3.58 2.81 -10.83
C ASN A 75 -4.90 2.36 -10.17
N ASP A 76 -5.96 2.23 -10.97
CA ASP A 76 -7.31 1.84 -10.54
C ASP A 76 -7.37 0.49 -9.80
N ILE A 77 -6.39 -0.39 -9.98
CA ILE A 77 -6.32 -1.66 -9.22
C ILE A 77 -6.19 -1.42 -7.70
N CYS A 78 -5.70 -0.26 -7.27
CA CYS A 78 -5.63 0.10 -5.85
C CYS A 78 -7.02 0.10 -5.23
N ASP A 79 -8.05 0.54 -5.94
CA ASP A 79 -9.44 0.51 -5.46
C ASP A 79 -9.92 -0.92 -5.20
N ILE A 80 -9.40 -1.90 -5.94
CA ILE A 80 -9.72 -3.32 -5.76
C ILE A 80 -8.92 -3.90 -4.60
N ILE A 81 -7.62 -3.59 -4.51
CA ILE A 81 -6.73 -4.07 -3.45
C ILE A 81 -7.15 -3.52 -2.08
N ASP A 82 -7.54 -2.24 -2.03
CA ASP A 82 -7.98 -1.55 -0.82
C ASP A 82 -9.48 -1.78 -0.49
N ASN A 83 -10.24 -2.42 -1.38
CA ASN A 83 -11.58 -2.85 -1.04
C ASN A 83 -11.54 -4.08 -0.12
N TYR A 84 -11.53 -3.85 1.20
CA TYR A 84 -11.44 -4.92 2.17
C TYR A 84 -12.67 -5.82 2.28
N ASN A 85 -13.75 -5.52 1.56
CA ASN A 85 -14.88 -6.44 1.38
C ASN A 85 -14.57 -7.60 0.42
N CYS A 86 -13.52 -7.48 -0.40
CA CYS A 86 -13.07 -8.55 -1.29
C CYS A 86 -11.72 -9.13 -0.80
N SER A 87 -11.31 -10.26 -1.36
CA SER A 87 -10.09 -10.96 -0.95
C SER A 87 -8.85 -10.57 -1.76
N ALA A 88 -8.90 -9.51 -2.58
CA ALA A 88 -7.83 -9.18 -3.53
C ALA A 88 -6.45 -9.02 -2.85
N TYR A 89 -6.39 -8.35 -1.70
CA TYR A 89 -5.15 -8.17 -0.92
C TYR A 89 -4.63 -9.45 -0.25
N TYR A 90 -5.45 -10.51 -0.17
CA TYR A 90 -5.03 -11.84 0.32
C TYR A 90 -4.41 -12.70 -0.78
N GLU A 91 -4.55 -12.33 -2.05
CA GLU A 91 -3.99 -13.10 -3.16
C GLU A 91 -2.46 -13.16 -3.09
N PRO A 92 -1.83 -14.24 -3.59
CA PRO A 92 -0.38 -14.31 -3.72
C PRO A 92 0.17 -13.12 -4.52
N SER A 93 1.38 -12.63 -4.19
CA SER A 93 1.94 -11.42 -4.82
C SER A 93 2.02 -11.51 -6.34
N TYR A 94 2.34 -12.69 -6.88
CA TYR A 94 2.41 -12.92 -8.32
C TYR A 94 1.03 -12.83 -9.01
N ILE A 95 -0.07 -13.13 -8.30
CA ILE A 95 -1.44 -12.97 -8.81
C ILE A 95 -1.77 -11.48 -8.89
N ILE A 96 -1.49 -10.73 -7.81
CA ILE A 96 -1.73 -9.28 -7.77
C ILE A 96 -0.89 -8.56 -8.83
N ALA A 97 0.39 -8.92 -8.99
CA ALA A 97 1.25 -8.34 -10.02
C ALA A 97 0.77 -8.65 -11.45
N ARG A 98 0.28 -9.88 -11.68
CA ARG A 98 -0.32 -10.25 -12.98
C ARG A 98 -1.62 -9.49 -13.24
N ALA A 99 -2.47 -9.34 -12.23
CA ALA A 99 -3.69 -8.55 -12.33
C ALA A 99 -3.36 -7.08 -12.67
N TYR A 100 -2.34 -6.50 -12.03
CA TYR A 100 -1.84 -5.16 -12.34
C TYR A 100 -1.43 -5.03 -13.82
N GLN A 101 -0.65 -5.98 -14.34
CA GLN A 101 -0.19 -5.97 -15.73
C GLN A 101 -1.32 -6.17 -16.75
N ASN A 102 -2.36 -6.91 -16.36
CA ASN A 102 -3.51 -7.20 -17.22
C ASN A 102 -4.64 -6.15 -17.11
N GLY A 103 -4.52 -5.18 -16.18
CA GLY A 103 -5.53 -4.16 -15.94
C GLY A 103 -6.74 -4.62 -15.12
N GLY A 104 -6.62 -5.69 -14.33
CA GLY A 104 -7.70 -6.18 -13.46
C GLY A 104 -7.52 -7.60 -12.94
N PHE A 105 -8.29 -7.96 -11.91
CA PHE A 105 -8.42 -9.31 -11.36
C PHE A 105 -9.35 -10.19 -12.19
#